data_AF-A0A7J6NRD4-F1
#
_entry.id   AF-A0A7J6NRD4-F1
#
_cell.length_a   1.000
_cell.length_b   1.000
_cell.length_c   1.000
_cell.angle_alpha   90.00
_cell.angle_beta   90.00
_cell.angle_gamma   90.00
#
_symmetry.space_group_name_H-M   'P 1'
#
loop_
_entity.id
_entity.type
_entity.pdbx_description
1 polymer ?
#
loop_
_entity_poly.entity_id
_entity_poly.type
_entity_poly.pdbx_seq_one_letter_code
_entity_poly.pdbx_strand_id
1 'polypeptide(L)'
;MPATTGHKSLASEPIADDEVWMEDGMAAEKLFNASTTGYTYDDIILMPGHVKTNADEVSVKTRITKKISLAVPIVSSPMDTVTEHHMAIAVAQMGGLGVIHNNNEIAEQVAEVRAVKRFKNGFIMDPITLGPEATIADVDKIKATRGFSTVPVTESGSMGSKLLGLVTSRDIDFRKDRSIKLSEVMTPAEKLVVGCDPISLPEAHRRIRESKKNKLPIVNKNGDLVALISRQDLKSSRNYPNATLDANKQLMVGAAVSTRPCDEARAQQLIEAGVDVIVVDSSQGWSDYQVHFIKRIKHDFPTMEIVAGNVVSVRQAKALLDAGADGIRIGMGSGSICTTQEVCAVGRAQGSAVYHVSKFAAERYNVPCIADGGIQTSGHIMKALSLGASAAMVGSLFAGTEETPGEFFWHDGVRMKTYRGMGSLEAMQNRSGERYFAEAANIKVAQGVSGAVVDKGSVTSLIPYIMEGVKQGMAYVGAQSVSELHAANVSGELRFEAQTGSAIKEGGVHSMLKFSNNSSNRSGGFACSAVA
;
A
#
# COMPACT_ATOMS: atom_id res chain seq x y z
N MET A 1 -31.77 -43.10 16.49
CA MET A 1 -31.23 -41.73 16.38
C MET A 1 -29.73 -41.82 16.60
N PRO A 2 -28.92 -41.32 15.65
CA PRO A 2 -28.71 -39.87 15.54
C PRO A 2 -28.96 -39.33 14.13
N ALA A 3 -29.34 -38.05 14.09
CA ALA A 3 -29.56 -37.27 12.88
C ALA A 3 -28.22 -36.84 12.29
N THR A 4 -27.98 -37.18 11.03
CA THR A 4 -26.93 -36.59 10.19
C THR A 4 -27.44 -35.27 9.65
N THR A 5 -27.03 -34.16 10.27
CA THR A 5 -27.18 -32.82 9.71
C THR A 5 -26.19 -32.63 8.57
N GLY A 6 -26.64 -32.88 7.34
CA GLY A 6 -25.91 -32.52 6.13
C GLY A 6 -25.93 -31.01 5.94
N HIS A 7 -24.75 -30.40 5.93
CA HIS A 7 -24.58 -29.05 5.38
C HIS A 7 -24.91 -29.10 3.88
N LYS A 8 -26.11 -28.66 3.50
CA LYS A 8 -26.39 -28.30 2.11
C LYS A 8 -25.61 -27.03 1.79
N SER A 9 -24.70 -27.15 0.82
CA SER A 9 -24.14 -26.03 0.09
C SER A 9 -25.30 -25.25 -0.55
N LEU A 10 -25.43 -23.96 -0.22
CA LEU A 10 -26.23 -22.99 -0.98
C LEU A 10 -25.46 -22.65 -2.27
N ALA A 11 -25.25 -23.63 -3.13
CA ALA A 11 -25.15 -23.34 -4.55
C ALA A 11 -26.60 -23.10 -4.99
N SER A 12 -26.88 -21.88 -5.44
CA SER A 12 -28.18 -21.44 -5.94
C SER A 12 -28.76 -22.47 -6.90
N GLU A 13 -29.85 -23.12 -6.51
CA GLU A 13 -30.69 -23.86 -7.46
C GLU A 13 -31.14 -22.85 -8.53
N PRO A 14 -31.18 -23.24 -9.82
CA PRO A 14 -31.68 -22.34 -10.86
C PRO A 14 -33.10 -21.91 -10.49
N ILE A 15 -33.30 -20.59 -10.40
CA ILE A 15 -34.59 -19.96 -10.16
C ILE A 15 -35.55 -20.48 -11.24
N ALA A 16 -36.73 -20.97 -10.84
CA ALA A 16 -37.73 -21.48 -11.79
C ALA A 16 -38.12 -20.38 -12.80
N ASP A 17 -38.47 -20.75 -14.04
CA ASP A 17 -38.87 -19.82 -15.11
C ASP A 17 -40.02 -18.86 -14.71
N ASP A 18 -40.72 -19.17 -13.62
CA ASP A 18 -41.84 -18.44 -13.04
C ASP A 18 -41.41 -17.23 -12.17
N GLU A 19 -40.11 -17.09 -11.86
CA GLU A 19 -39.54 -16.10 -10.94
C GLU A 19 -38.55 -15.12 -11.60
N VAL A 20 -38.58 -14.98 -12.93
CA VAL A 20 -37.72 -14.06 -13.70
C VAL A 20 -37.80 -12.59 -13.23
N TRP A 21 -38.91 -12.19 -12.61
CA TRP A 21 -39.07 -10.85 -12.01
C TRP A 21 -38.19 -10.62 -10.77
N MET A 22 -37.66 -11.68 -10.14
CA MET A 22 -36.66 -11.56 -9.07
C MET A 22 -35.28 -11.15 -9.59
N GLU A 23 -35.07 -11.14 -10.91
CA GLU A 23 -33.83 -10.65 -11.55
C GLU A 23 -33.82 -9.14 -11.82
N ASP A 24 -34.49 -8.35 -10.97
CA ASP A 24 -34.41 -6.89 -11.04
C ASP A 24 -32.97 -6.39 -10.90
N GLY A 25 -32.64 -5.31 -11.62
CA GLY A 25 -31.28 -4.85 -11.84
C GLY A 25 -30.53 -5.51 -12.99
N MET A 26 -29.24 -5.19 -13.12
CA MET A 26 -28.38 -5.73 -14.16
C MET A 26 -27.17 -6.47 -13.59
N ALA A 27 -26.94 -7.70 -14.03
CA ALA A 27 -25.63 -8.34 -13.87
C ALA A 27 -24.55 -7.50 -14.57
N ALA A 28 -23.32 -7.51 -14.05
CA ALA A 28 -22.22 -6.74 -14.63
C ALA A 28 -21.97 -7.10 -16.10
N GLU A 29 -22.07 -8.38 -16.47
CA GLU A 29 -21.90 -8.80 -17.87
C GLU A 29 -22.90 -8.14 -18.80
N LYS A 30 -24.17 -8.05 -18.39
CA LYS A 30 -25.21 -7.36 -19.16
C LYS A 30 -24.91 -5.86 -19.20
N LEU A 31 -24.63 -5.24 -18.06
CA LEU A 31 -24.37 -3.80 -17.97
C LEU A 31 -23.20 -3.34 -18.86
N PHE A 32 -22.06 -4.03 -18.78
CA PHE A 32 -20.83 -3.62 -19.47
C PHE A 32 -20.74 -4.10 -20.92
N ASN A 33 -21.59 -5.03 -21.37
CA ASN A 33 -21.62 -5.48 -22.77
C ASN A 33 -22.86 -5.02 -23.55
N ALA A 34 -23.93 -4.53 -22.90
CA ALA A 34 -25.17 -4.14 -23.58
C ALA A 34 -25.06 -2.80 -24.32
N SER A 35 -24.10 -1.94 -23.98
CA SER A 35 -23.99 -0.58 -24.50
C SER A 35 -22.60 -0.29 -25.07
N THR A 36 -22.53 0.63 -26.03
CA THR A 36 -21.27 1.22 -26.51
C THR A 36 -20.70 2.27 -25.54
N THR A 37 -21.43 2.60 -24.48
CA THR A 37 -21.05 3.61 -23.47
C THR A 37 -20.03 3.06 -22.47
N GLY A 38 -19.07 3.90 -22.06
CA GLY A 38 -18.16 3.61 -20.94
C GLY A 38 -18.72 4.15 -19.63
N TYR A 39 -18.55 3.40 -18.55
CA TYR A 39 -19.01 3.75 -17.20
C TYR A 39 -17.83 4.02 -16.26
N THR A 40 -17.92 5.10 -15.50
CA THR A 40 -17.06 5.42 -14.36
C THR A 40 -17.64 4.85 -13.07
N TYR A 41 -17.06 5.15 -11.91
CA TYR A 41 -17.61 4.71 -10.64
C TYR A 41 -18.94 5.40 -10.31
N ASP A 42 -19.11 6.67 -10.64
CA ASP A 42 -20.33 7.41 -10.30
C ASP A 42 -21.52 7.03 -11.19
N ASP A 43 -21.26 6.54 -12.40
CA ASP A 43 -22.32 6.12 -13.34
C ASP A 43 -23.03 4.83 -12.93
N ILE A 44 -22.53 4.10 -11.91
CA ILE A 44 -23.09 2.82 -11.47
C ILE A 44 -23.33 2.81 -9.96
N ILE A 45 -24.36 2.09 -9.53
CA ILE A 45 -24.63 1.78 -8.13
C ILE A 45 -24.85 0.28 -7.96
N LEU A 46 -24.50 -0.25 -6.78
CA LEU A 46 -24.78 -1.64 -6.43
C LEU A 46 -26.15 -1.73 -5.76
N MET A 47 -26.94 -2.72 -6.14
CA MET A 47 -28.19 -3.02 -5.45
C MET A 47 -27.90 -3.81 -4.17
N PRO A 48 -28.64 -3.56 -3.08
CA PRO A 48 -28.52 -4.34 -1.85
C PRO A 48 -28.81 -5.82 -2.08
N GLY A 49 -28.09 -6.68 -1.35
CA GLY A 49 -28.28 -8.12 -1.33
C GLY A 49 -28.76 -8.60 0.05
N HIS A 50 -28.77 -9.92 0.24
CA HIS A 50 -29.11 -10.50 1.55
C HIS A 50 -27.93 -10.36 2.52
N VAL A 51 -28.13 -9.59 3.60
CA VAL A 51 -27.12 -9.36 4.65
C VAL A 51 -26.95 -10.62 5.50
N LYS A 52 -25.74 -11.21 5.49
CA LYS A 52 -25.42 -12.46 6.20
C LYS A 52 -24.62 -12.26 7.49
N THR A 53 -23.98 -11.10 7.65
CA THR A 53 -23.03 -10.84 8.73
C THR A 53 -22.91 -9.34 9.02
N ASN A 54 -22.31 -9.00 10.15
CA ASN A 54 -21.95 -7.63 10.51
C ASN A 54 -20.67 -7.19 9.78
N ALA A 55 -20.50 -5.88 9.59
CA ALA A 55 -19.34 -5.31 8.91
C ALA A 55 -18.00 -5.72 9.54
N ASP A 56 -17.94 -5.86 10.87
CA ASP A 56 -16.72 -6.24 11.60
C ASP A 56 -16.16 -7.62 11.20
N GLU A 57 -17.04 -8.54 10.82
CA GLU A 57 -16.70 -9.92 10.43
C GLU A 57 -16.28 -10.03 8.95
N VAL A 58 -16.53 -8.98 8.14
CA VAL A 58 -16.17 -8.96 6.72
C VAL A 58 -14.64 -8.91 6.54
N SER A 59 -14.11 -9.86 5.78
CA SER A 59 -12.69 -9.92 5.44
C SER A 59 -12.41 -9.22 4.11
N VAL A 60 -11.68 -8.11 4.17
CA VAL A 60 -11.20 -7.38 2.98
C VAL A 60 -9.82 -7.86 2.48
N LYS A 61 -9.31 -8.96 3.04
CA LYS A 61 -8.02 -9.54 2.64
C LYS A 61 -8.03 -9.93 1.16
N THR A 62 -6.95 -9.58 0.46
CA THR A 62 -6.86 -9.70 -1.00
C THR A 62 -5.44 -10.01 -1.48
N ARG A 63 -5.28 -10.27 -2.78
CA ARG A 63 -3.97 -10.39 -3.46
C ARG A 63 -3.69 -9.16 -4.31
N ILE A 64 -2.44 -8.72 -4.38
CA ILE A 64 -2.02 -7.67 -5.33
C ILE A 64 -1.06 -8.19 -6.41
N THR A 65 -0.45 -9.35 -6.16
CA THR A 65 0.28 -10.14 -7.14
C THR A 65 -0.07 -11.62 -6.96
N LYS A 66 0.49 -12.52 -7.77
CA LYS A 66 0.28 -13.96 -7.61
C LYS A 66 0.63 -14.45 -6.20
N LYS A 67 1.67 -13.89 -5.57
CA LYS A 67 2.16 -14.32 -4.25
C LYS A 67 1.87 -13.33 -3.11
N ILE A 68 1.76 -12.04 -3.38
CA ILE A 68 1.63 -11.03 -2.33
C ILE A 68 0.16 -10.77 -2.01
N SER A 69 -0.16 -10.92 -0.72
CA SER A 69 -1.48 -10.64 -0.16
C SER A 69 -1.44 -9.46 0.80
N LEU A 70 -2.50 -8.67 0.80
CA LEU A 70 -2.71 -7.55 1.71
C LEU A 70 -3.88 -7.84 2.64
N ALA A 71 -3.78 -7.39 3.89
CA ALA A 71 -4.90 -7.46 4.83
C ALA A 71 -5.96 -6.41 4.49
N VAL A 72 -5.54 -5.29 3.90
CA VAL A 72 -6.37 -4.17 3.47
C VAL A 72 -6.12 -3.90 1.98
N PRO A 73 -7.15 -3.77 1.13
CA PRO A 73 -7.03 -3.67 -0.33
C PRO A 73 -6.63 -2.25 -0.79
N ILE A 74 -5.62 -1.66 -0.15
CA ILE A 74 -5.16 -0.29 -0.39
C ILE A 74 -3.68 -0.28 -0.74
N VAL A 75 -3.38 0.41 -1.84
CA VAL A 75 -2.02 0.68 -2.29
C VAL A 75 -1.83 2.19 -2.43
N SER A 76 -0.78 2.78 -1.86
CA SER A 76 -0.51 4.21 -2.08
C SER A 76 0.20 4.43 -3.42
N SER A 77 -0.22 5.46 -4.15
CA SER A 77 0.28 5.75 -5.50
C SER A 77 1.77 6.18 -5.49
N PRO A 78 2.58 5.74 -6.48
CA PRO A 78 3.98 6.15 -6.61
C PRO A 78 4.11 7.57 -7.16
N MET A 79 3.81 8.55 -6.31
CA MET A 79 3.92 9.97 -6.63
C MET A 79 4.79 10.66 -5.58
N ASP A 80 5.57 11.64 -6.01
CA ASP A 80 6.48 12.40 -5.14
C ASP A 80 5.75 13.25 -4.08
N THR A 81 4.47 13.56 -4.29
CA THR A 81 3.60 14.20 -3.28
C THR A 81 2.73 13.22 -2.51
N VAL A 82 2.95 11.91 -2.63
CA VAL A 82 2.13 10.88 -1.95
C VAL A 82 2.96 9.88 -1.18
N THR A 83 3.94 9.22 -1.80
CA THR A 83 4.57 8.03 -1.21
C THR A 83 6.09 8.08 -1.18
N GLU A 84 6.62 8.40 0.00
CA GLU A 84 7.98 8.07 0.46
C GLU A 84 7.91 7.09 1.63
N HIS A 85 9.03 6.82 2.32
CA HIS A 85 9.12 5.83 3.38
C HIS A 85 8.14 6.06 4.53
N HIS A 86 7.83 7.31 4.90
CA HIS A 86 6.84 7.61 5.95
C HIS A 86 5.46 7.08 5.59
N MET A 87 4.95 7.41 4.41
CA MET A 87 3.69 6.88 3.89
C MET A 87 3.74 5.36 3.73
N ALA A 88 4.82 4.82 3.16
CA ALA A 88 4.94 3.39 2.93
C ALA A 88 4.93 2.57 4.23
N ILE A 89 5.63 3.06 5.27
CA ILE A 89 5.60 2.46 6.61
C ILE A 89 4.18 2.49 7.19
N ALA A 90 3.52 3.65 7.15
CA ALA A 90 2.19 3.81 7.74
C ALA A 90 1.14 2.94 7.05
N VAL A 91 1.13 2.92 5.71
CA VAL A 91 0.20 2.09 4.93
C VAL A 91 0.47 0.60 5.14
N ALA A 92 1.74 0.18 5.17
CA ALA A 92 2.10 -1.21 5.44
C ALA A 92 1.70 -1.63 6.86
N GLN A 93 1.87 -0.78 7.87
CA GLN A 93 1.39 -1.04 9.23
C GLN A 93 -0.13 -1.19 9.31
N MET A 94 -0.88 -0.42 8.52
CA MET A 94 -2.33 -0.54 8.43
C MET A 94 -2.81 -1.75 7.59
N GLY A 95 -1.89 -2.50 6.99
CA GLY A 95 -2.18 -3.72 6.22
C GLY A 95 -2.35 -3.53 4.72
N GLY A 96 -2.02 -2.34 4.20
CA GLY A 96 -1.91 -2.05 2.77
C GLY A 96 -0.47 -2.21 2.26
N LEU A 97 -0.16 -1.56 1.14
CA LEU A 97 1.20 -1.45 0.60
C LEU A 97 1.50 -0.02 0.13
N GLY A 98 2.67 0.52 0.46
CA GLY A 98 3.15 1.75 -0.19
C GLY A 98 4.09 1.48 -1.37
N VAL A 99 3.94 2.24 -2.45
CA VAL A 99 4.84 2.19 -3.62
C VAL A 99 5.67 3.47 -3.70
N ILE A 100 6.97 3.37 -3.43
CA ILE A 100 7.90 4.50 -3.51
C ILE A 100 8.02 4.98 -4.96
N HIS A 101 7.87 6.27 -5.20
CA HIS A 101 8.01 6.85 -6.54
C HIS A 101 9.44 6.75 -7.09
N ASN A 102 9.61 6.92 -8.40
CA ASN A 102 10.91 6.90 -9.08
C ASN A 102 11.42 8.29 -9.48
N ASN A 103 10.81 9.36 -8.97
CA ASN A 103 11.21 10.75 -9.22
C ASN A 103 12.45 11.20 -8.43
N ASN A 104 13.30 10.23 -8.08
CA ASN A 104 14.49 10.38 -7.24
C ASN A 104 15.69 9.74 -7.95
N GLU A 105 16.90 10.06 -7.51
CA GLU A 105 18.07 9.29 -7.91
C GLU A 105 17.96 7.83 -7.45
N ILE A 106 18.67 6.92 -8.10
CA ILE A 106 18.61 5.49 -7.75
C ILE A 106 19.01 5.28 -6.29
N ALA A 107 20.07 5.96 -5.83
CA ALA A 107 20.56 5.86 -4.46
C ALA A 107 19.55 6.38 -3.43
N GLU A 108 18.83 7.46 -3.74
CA GLU A 108 17.79 8.04 -2.89
C GLU A 108 16.60 7.09 -2.78
N GLN A 109 16.09 6.55 -3.90
CA GLN A 109 14.99 5.59 -3.89
C GLN A 109 15.36 4.29 -3.13
N VAL A 110 16.60 3.84 -3.26
CA VAL A 110 17.14 2.71 -2.49
C VAL A 110 17.19 3.04 -0.99
N ALA A 111 17.54 4.27 -0.61
CA ALA A 111 17.53 4.71 0.78
C ALA A 111 16.12 4.70 1.37
N GLU A 112 15.12 5.15 0.60
CA GLU A 112 13.70 5.09 0.95
C GLU A 112 13.22 3.65 1.20
N VAL A 113 13.52 2.72 0.27
CA VAL A 113 13.20 1.28 0.44
C VAL A 113 13.87 0.74 1.71
N ARG A 114 15.17 1.01 1.90
CA ARG A 114 15.90 0.57 3.10
C ARG A 114 15.29 1.16 4.38
N ALA A 115 14.80 2.40 4.36
CA ALA A 115 14.15 3.01 5.51
C ALA A 115 12.88 2.24 5.91
N VAL A 116 12.07 1.78 4.93
CA VAL A 116 10.90 0.93 5.20
C VAL A 116 11.33 -0.44 5.73
N LYS A 117 12.29 -1.10 5.06
CA LYS A 117 12.74 -2.45 5.46
C LYS A 117 13.45 -2.47 6.82
N ARG A 118 13.99 -1.33 7.31
CA ARG A 118 14.52 -1.23 8.68
C ARG A 118 13.43 -1.46 9.74
N PHE A 119 12.17 -1.20 9.42
CA PHE A 119 11.08 -1.50 10.33
C PHE A 119 10.85 -3.02 10.39
N LYS A 120 11.23 -3.63 11.52
CA LYS A 120 11.16 -5.08 11.72
C LYS A 120 10.35 -5.43 12.96
N ASN A 121 9.36 -6.29 12.80
CA ASN A 121 8.61 -6.88 13.89
C ASN A 121 9.17 -8.26 14.24
N GLY A 122 10.20 -8.34 15.10
CA GLY A 122 10.70 -9.63 15.59
C GLY A 122 12.19 -9.65 15.90
N PHE A 123 12.87 -10.72 15.48
CA PHE A 123 14.31 -10.89 15.70
C PHE A 123 15.12 -9.99 14.75
N ILE A 124 15.86 -9.04 15.30
CA ILE A 124 16.86 -8.25 14.58
C ILE A 124 18.10 -9.15 14.48
N MET A 125 18.39 -9.67 13.28
CA MET A 125 19.49 -10.63 13.05
C MET A 125 20.85 -9.96 12.93
N ASP A 126 20.88 -8.68 12.56
CA ASP A 126 22.12 -7.90 12.40
C ASP A 126 21.98 -6.53 13.10
N PRO A 127 21.86 -6.51 14.44
CA PRO A 127 21.88 -5.27 15.20
C PRO A 127 23.27 -4.63 15.11
N ILE A 128 23.32 -3.30 15.10
CA ILE A 128 24.59 -2.58 15.21
C ILE A 128 25.23 -2.90 16.56
N THR A 129 26.44 -3.44 16.54
CA THR A 129 27.26 -3.75 17.71
C THR A 129 28.48 -2.82 17.78
N LEU A 130 29.03 -2.65 18.98
CA LEU A 130 30.30 -1.94 19.20
C LEU A 130 31.21 -2.73 20.12
N GLY A 131 32.52 -2.47 20.03
CA GLY A 131 33.53 -3.08 20.90
C GLY A 131 33.58 -2.40 22.28
N PRO A 132 34.23 -3.03 23.27
CA PRO A 132 34.36 -2.48 24.62
C PRO A 132 35.15 -1.17 24.67
N GLU A 133 36.07 -0.98 23.73
CA GLU A 133 36.94 0.21 23.60
C GLU A 133 36.27 1.38 22.87
N ALA A 134 35.09 1.17 22.28
CA ALA A 134 34.32 2.26 21.66
C ALA A 134 33.90 3.28 22.71
N THR A 135 33.58 4.49 22.30
CA THR A 135 33.24 5.60 23.21
C THR A 135 31.75 5.92 23.20
N ILE A 136 31.29 6.70 24.18
CA ILE A 136 29.93 7.25 24.18
C ILE A 136 29.69 8.10 22.92
N ALA A 137 30.70 8.84 22.45
CA ALA A 137 30.61 9.63 21.21
C ALA A 137 30.28 8.76 19.98
N ASP A 138 30.72 7.50 19.94
CA ASP A 138 30.39 6.59 18.84
C ASP A 138 28.93 6.14 18.89
N VAL A 139 28.37 5.96 20.09
CA VAL A 139 26.93 5.71 20.26
C VAL A 139 26.12 6.95 19.87
N ASP A 140 26.60 8.15 20.18
CA ASP A 140 25.94 9.40 19.77
C ASP A 140 25.92 9.56 18.23
N LYS A 141 26.98 9.16 17.52
CA LYS A 141 26.99 9.11 16.05
C LYS A 141 25.93 8.12 15.53
N ILE A 142 25.79 6.96 16.15
CA ILE A 142 24.73 5.99 15.80
C ILE A 142 23.35 6.60 16.06
N LYS A 143 23.16 7.28 17.19
CA LYS A 143 21.90 7.96 17.53
C LYS A 143 21.54 9.02 16.49
N ALA A 144 22.51 9.83 16.06
CA ALA A 144 22.31 10.86 15.05
C ALA A 144 22.00 10.29 13.66
N THR A 145 22.66 9.20 13.27
CA THR A 145 22.53 8.63 11.91
C THR A 145 21.43 7.58 11.78
N ARG A 146 21.07 6.88 12.86
CA ARG A 146 20.15 5.73 12.87
C ARG A 146 18.94 5.92 13.79
N GLY A 147 18.92 6.95 14.64
CA GLY A 147 17.77 7.27 15.50
C GLY A 147 17.62 6.39 16.73
N PHE A 148 18.57 5.51 17.04
CA PHE A 148 18.58 4.69 18.24
C PHE A 148 19.92 4.72 18.95
N SER A 149 19.88 4.54 20.27
CA SER A 149 21.03 4.65 21.18
C SER A 149 21.27 3.38 22.00
N THR A 150 20.53 2.30 21.71
CA THR A 150 20.75 1.02 22.39
C THR A 150 21.62 0.12 21.53
N VAL A 151 22.78 -0.26 22.05
CA VAL A 151 23.83 -0.95 21.31
C VAL A 151 24.37 -2.12 22.14
N PRO A 152 24.32 -3.37 21.64
CA PRO A 152 25.01 -4.49 22.25
C PRO A 152 26.54 -4.32 22.13
N VAL A 153 27.26 -4.63 23.20
CA VAL A 153 28.72 -4.60 23.23
C VAL A 153 29.24 -6.02 23.08
N THR A 154 30.01 -6.29 22.03
CA THR A 154 30.60 -7.60 21.76
C THR A 154 32.12 -7.53 21.83
N GLU A 155 32.78 -8.66 22.09
CA GLU A 155 34.24 -8.73 22.22
C GLU A 155 34.97 -8.19 20.99
N SER A 156 34.57 -8.59 19.78
CA SER A 156 35.15 -8.09 18.53
C SER A 156 34.54 -6.77 18.04
N GLY A 157 33.49 -6.28 18.70
CA GLY A 157 32.63 -5.20 18.20
C GLY A 157 31.76 -5.56 17.00
N SER A 158 31.79 -6.80 16.53
CA SER A 158 30.97 -7.30 15.42
C SER A 158 29.92 -8.32 15.88
N MET A 159 28.91 -8.56 15.04
CA MET A 159 27.93 -9.63 15.23
C MET A 159 28.56 -11.02 15.23
N GLY A 160 27.91 -11.98 15.90
CA GLY A 160 28.43 -13.36 16.01
C GLY A 160 29.60 -13.52 16.98
N SER A 161 29.94 -12.47 17.73
CA SER A 161 30.95 -12.49 18.80
C SER A 161 30.30 -12.53 20.17
N LYS A 162 31.06 -13.00 21.17
CA LYS A 162 30.66 -13.05 22.58
C LYS A 162 30.09 -11.72 23.07
N LEU A 163 28.89 -11.76 23.64
CA LEU A 163 28.20 -10.60 24.22
C LEU A 163 28.83 -10.23 25.57
N LEU A 164 29.39 -9.03 25.68
CA LEU A 164 29.98 -8.49 26.91
C LEU A 164 29.00 -7.63 27.71
N GLY A 165 28.07 -6.96 27.03
CA GLY A 165 27.08 -6.11 27.69
C GLY A 165 26.13 -5.41 26.74
N LEU A 166 25.33 -4.48 27.29
CA LEU A 166 24.37 -3.68 26.55
C LEU A 166 24.42 -2.25 27.09
N VAL A 167 24.53 -1.28 26.18
CA VAL A 167 24.44 0.15 26.48
C VAL A 167 23.09 0.65 26.01
N THR A 168 22.40 1.42 26.85
CA THR A 168 21.12 2.08 26.55
C THR A 168 21.22 3.58 26.77
N SER A 169 20.23 4.37 26.30
CA SER A 169 20.22 5.83 26.52
C SER A 169 20.33 6.19 28.00
N ARG A 170 19.72 5.40 28.89
CA ARG A 170 19.76 5.64 30.35
C ARG A 170 21.17 5.58 30.94
N ASP A 171 22.08 4.87 30.29
CA ASP A 171 23.45 4.68 30.78
C ASP A 171 24.35 5.87 30.39
N ILE A 172 23.98 6.61 29.33
CA ILE A 172 24.81 7.65 28.70
C ILE A 172 24.20 9.06 28.66
N ASP A 173 22.87 9.23 28.73
CA ASP A 173 22.20 10.51 28.48
C ASP A 173 22.68 11.62 29.45
N PHE A 174 22.92 11.28 30.72
CA PHE A 174 23.34 12.23 31.76
C PHE A 174 24.87 12.37 31.91
N ARG A 175 25.68 11.66 31.11
CA ARG A 175 27.13 11.78 31.18
C ARG A 175 27.62 12.91 30.27
N LYS A 176 28.37 13.86 30.84
CA LYS A 176 28.91 15.01 30.08
C LYS A 176 30.12 14.64 29.23
N ASP A 177 31.01 13.82 29.78
CA ASP A 177 32.19 13.35 29.07
C ASP A 177 31.81 12.23 28.09
N ARG A 178 32.02 12.48 26.80
CA ARG A 178 31.69 11.56 25.71
C ARG A 178 32.88 10.68 25.30
N SER A 179 34.06 10.88 25.90
CA SER A 179 35.27 10.08 25.64
C SER A 179 35.33 8.77 26.45
N ILE A 180 34.45 8.61 27.45
CA ILE A 180 34.37 7.42 28.28
C ILE A 180 34.09 6.18 27.42
N LYS A 181 34.80 5.08 27.72
CA LYS A 181 34.67 3.79 27.04
C LYS A 181 33.36 3.08 27.38
N LEU A 182 32.84 2.29 26.44
CA LEU A 182 31.60 1.54 26.63
C LEU A 182 31.71 0.49 27.73
N SER A 183 32.90 -0.10 27.92
CA SER A 183 33.18 -1.07 28.99
C SER A 183 32.91 -0.52 30.40
N GLU A 184 33.03 0.78 30.61
CA GLU A 184 32.82 1.45 31.91
C GLU A 184 31.35 1.82 32.18
N VAL A 185 30.51 1.82 31.15
CA VAL A 185 29.12 2.32 31.24
C VAL A 185 28.07 1.26 30.93
N MET A 186 28.46 0.20 30.20
CA MET A 186 27.53 -0.87 29.81
C MET A 186 26.97 -1.62 31.01
N THR A 187 25.76 -2.14 30.87
CA THR A 187 25.28 -3.19 31.77
C THR A 187 25.99 -4.51 31.38
N PRO A 188 26.77 -5.13 32.29
CA PRO A 188 27.50 -6.36 31.98
C PRO A 188 26.58 -7.52 31.62
N ALA A 189 27.02 -8.42 30.74
CA ALA A 189 26.25 -9.56 30.25
C ALA A 189 25.68 -10.44 31.37
N GLU A 190 26.43 -10.62 32.46
CA GLU A 190 26.01 -11.38 33.65
C GLU A 190 24.75 -10.83 34.33
N LYS A 191 24.49 -9.52 34.19
CA LYS A 191 23.32 -8.82 34.75
C LYS A 191 22.21 -8.63 33.72
N LEU A 192 22.43 -9.04 32.47
CA LEU A 192 21.44 -8.95 31.41
C LEU A 192 20.52 -10.16 31.42
N VAL A 193 19.24 -9.90 31.20
CA VAL A 193 18.33 -10.96 30.79
C VAL A 193 18.56 -11.21 29.31
N VAL A 194 18.89 -12.45 28.97
CA VAL A 194 19.13 -12.90 27.58
C VAL A 194 18.17 -14.01 27.19
N GLY A 195 17.90 -14.15 25.88
CA GLY A 195 17.27 -15.34 25.29
C GLY A 195 18.34 -16.31 24.79
N CYS A 196 18.08 -17.62 24.85
CA CYS A 196 19.02 -18.63 24.37
C CYS A 196 18.51 -19.24 23.06
N ASP A 197 19.34 -19.25 22.02
CA ASP A 197 19.02 -19.89 20.74
C ASP A 197 19.06 -21.43 20.84
N PRO A 198 18.08 -22.18 20.30
CA PRO A 198 16.88 -21.72 19.59
C PRO A 198 15.76 -21.22 20.51
N ILE A 199 15.19 -20.06 20.19
CA ILE A 199 14.05 -19.47 20.90
C ILE A 199 12.95 -19.06 19.93
N SER A 200 11.70 -19.37 20.26
CA SER A 200 10.55 -18.95 19.45
C SER A 200 10.19 -17.49 19.71
N LEU A 201 9.58 -16.81 18.73
CA LEU A 201 9.15 -15.42 18.91
C LEU A 201 8.14 -15.25 20.08
N PRO A 202 7.13 -16.14 20.28
CA PRO A 202 6.25 -16.08 21.44
C PRO A 202 6.99 -16.23 22.78
N GLU A 203 7.99 -17.11 22.85
CA GLU A 203 8.81 -17.30 24.05
C GLU A 203 9.66 -16.06 24.35
N ALA A 204 10.29 -15.48 23.33
CA ALA A 204 11.05 -14.25 23.48
C ALA A 204 10.16 -13.06 23.89
N HIS A 205 8.94 -12.98 23.34
CA HIS A 205 7.92 -12.01 23.75
C HIS A 205 7.51 -12.18 25.22
N ARG A 206 7.45 -13.42 25.74
CA ARG A 206 7.19 -13.67 27.16
C ARG A 206 8.35 -13.16 28.02
N ARG A 207 9.59 -13.54 27.71
CA ARG A 207 10.78 -13.10 28.46
C ARG A 207 10.97 -11.58 28.50
N ILE A 208 10.80 -10.89 27.38
CA ILE A 208 10.93 -9.42 27.37
C ILE A 208 9.83 -8.73 28.18
N ARG A 209 8.63 -9.33 28.24
CA ARG A 209 7.50 -8.84 29.05
C ARG A 209 7.76 -9.02 30.55
N GLU A 210 8.23 -10.19 30.95
CA GLU A 210 8.56 -10.53 32.34
C GLU A 210 9.74 -9.70 32.86
N SER A 211 10.81 -9.59 32.07
CA SER A 211 11.99 -8.79 32.44
C SER A 211 11.72 -7.29 32.52
N LYS A 212 10.62 -6.82 31.91
CA LYS A 212 10.24 -5.40 31.78
C LYS A 212 11.35 -4.53 31.16
N LYS A 213 12.30 -5.14 30.42
CA LYS A 213 13.38 -4.43 29.71
C LYS A 213 12.94 -4.02 28.30
N ASN A 214 13.65 -3.05 27.72
CA ASN A 214 13.33 -2.50 26.40
C ASN A 214 13.92 -3.31 25.23
N LYS A 215 15.01 -4.03 25.48
CA LYS A 215 15.69 -4.90 24.53
C LYS A 215 16.03 -6.24 25.19
N LEU A 216 16.04 -7.30 24.41
CA LEU A 216 16.40 -8.65 24.81
C LEU A 216 17.43 -9.21 23.82
N PRO A 217 18.72 -9.29 24.19
CA PRO A 217 19.73 -9.97 23.38
C PRO A 217 19.48 -11.48 23.35
N ILE A 218 19.72 -12.10 22.19
CA ILE A 218 19.61 -13.54 21.98
C ILE A 218 21.00 -14.08 21.71
N VAL A 219 21.43 -15.04 22.52
CA VAL A 219 22.77 -15.64 22.45
C VAL A 219 22.72 -17.13 22.16
N ASN A 220 23.76 -17.64 21.49
CA ASN A 220 23.95 -19.09 21.30
C ASN A 220 24.52 -19.75 22.57
N LYS A 221 24.82 -21.06 22.50
CA LYS A 221 25.43 -21.82 23.61
C LYS A 221 26.82 -21.33 24.03
N ASN A 222 27.55 -20.67 23.13
CA ASN A 222 28.89 -20.12 23.40
C ASN A 222 28.84 -18.71 24.00
N GLY A 223 27.65 -18.09 24.08
CA GLY A 223 27.45 -16.71 24.53
C GLY A 223 27.61 -15.67 23.43
N ASP A 224 27.68 -16.08 22.16
CA ASP A 224 27.76 -15.17 21.02
C ASP A 224 26.40 -14.56 20.70
N LEU A 225 26.39 -13.28 20.35
CA LEU A 225 25.17 -12.57 19.98
C LEU A 225 24.67 -13.03 18.60
N VAL A 226 23.44 -13.57 18.57
CA VAL A 226 22.78 -14.06 17.36
C VAL A 226 21.71 -13.08 16.87
N ALA A 227 20.94 -12.50 17.80
CA ALA A 227 19.86 -11.57 17.46
C ALA A 227 19.53 -10.61 18.62
N LEU A 228 18.71 -9.60 18.33
CA LEU A 228 18.17 -8.66 19.31
C LEU A 228 16.66 -8.51 19.13
N ILE A 229 15.90 -8.48 20.22
CA ILE A 229 14.46 -8.17 20.18
C ILE A 229 14.20 -6.85 20.89
N SER A 230 13.27 -6.04 20.37
CA SER A 230 12.80 -4.83 21.06
C SER A 230 11.38 -4.93 21.57
N ARG A 231 11.14 -4.31 22.74
CA ARG A 231 9.80 -4.09 23.27
C ARG A 231 8.98 -3.14 22.40
N GLN A 232 9.62 -2.24 21.65
CA GLN A 232 8.94 -1.37 20.69
C GLN A 232 8.26 -2.21 19.60
N ASP A 233 8.95 -3.21 19.07
CA ASP A 233 8.45 -4.11 18.03
C ASP A 233 7.23 -4.91 18.55
N LEU A 234 7.26 -5.34 19.82
CA LEU A 234 6.10 -5.96 20.48
C LEU A 234 4.90 -5.01 20.57
N LYS A 235 5.13 -3.73 20.91
CA LYS A 235 4.06 -2.71 20.95
C LYS A 235 3.50 -2.45 19.56
N SER A 236 4.38 -2.32 18.55
CA SER A 236 3.98 -2.11 17.17
C SER A 236 3.13 -3.28 16.66
N SER A 237 3.58 -4.52 16.84
CA SER A 237 2.83 -5.72 16.45
C SER A 237 1.45 -5.81 17.12
N ARG A 238 1.31 -5.31 18.35
CA ARG A 238 0.01 -5.24 19.04
C ARG A 238 -0.89 -4.13 18.49
N ASN A 239 -0.32 -2.97 18.20
CA ASN A 239 -1.07 -1.81 17.70
C ASN A 239 -1.46 -1.97 16.22
N TYR A 240 -0.67 -2.74 15.46
CA TYR A 240 -0.83 -2.96 14.03
C TYR A 240 -0.91 -4.46 13.73
N PRO A 241 -1.98 -5.16 14.16
CA PRO A 241 -2.11 -6.61 14.00
C PRO A 241 -2.24 -7.03 12.53
N ASN A 242 -2.72 -6.13 11.67
CA ASN A 242 -2.94 -6.37 10.24
C ASN A 242 -1.75 -5.94 9.37
N ALA A 243 -0.59 -5.62 9.96
CA ALA A 243 0.55 -5.12 9.21
C ALA A 243 0.98 -6.08 8.08
N THR A 244 1.27 -5.54 6.91
CA THR A 244 1.79 -6.27 5.76
C THR A 244 3.27 -6.55 5.96
N LEU A 245 3.59 -7.81 6.25
CA LEU A 245 4.94 -8.25 6.60
C LEU A 245 5.45 -9.33 5.64
N ASP A 246 6.73 -9.28 5.33
CA ASP A 246 7.43 -10.32 4.58
C ASP A 246 7.76 -11.56 5.44
N ALA A 247 8.43 -12.54 4.83
CA ALA A 247 8.87 -13.76 5.50
C ALA A 247 9.81 -13.49 6.69
N ASN A 248 10.58 -12.40 6.63
CA ASN A 248 11.51 -11.96 7.67
C ASN A 248 10.85 -11.07 8.74
N LYS A 249 9.53 -10.87 8.66
CA LYS A 249 8.74 -9.98 9.52
C LYS A 249 9.14 -8.49 9.41
N GLN A 250 9.66 -8.09 8.25
CA GLN A 250 9.86 -6.67 7.91
C GLN A 250 8.62 -6.17 7.17
N LEU A 251 8.33 -4.86 7.26
CA LEU A 251 7.25 -4.28 6.46
C LEU A 251 7.52 -4.51 4.97
N MET A 252 6.46 -4.83 4.23
CA MET A 252 6.55 -4.91 2.77
C MET A 252 6.52 -3.52 2.13
N VAL A 253 7.24 -3.36 1.03
CA VAL A 253 7.31 -2.11 0.26
C VAL A 253 7.37 -2.39 -1.23
N GLY A 254 6.65 -1.59 -2.02
CA GLY A 254 6.79 -1.54 -3.47
C GLY A 254 7.67 -0.37 -3.90
N ALA A 255 8.26 -0.47 -5.08
CA ALA A 255 8.95 0.65 -5.70
C ALA A 255 8.58 0.76 -7.19
N ALA A 256 8.33 1.99 -7.63
CA ALA A 256 8.10 2.28 -9.02
C ALA A 256 9.41 2.26 -9.81
N VAL A 257 9.35 1.76 -11.04
CA VAL A 257 10.46 1.80 -11.99
C VAL A 257 9.90 2.17 -13.37
N SER A 258 10.65 2.92 -14.16
CA SER A 258 10.28 3.27 -15.53
C SER A 258 10.70 2.12 -16.48
N THR A 259 10.88 2.38 -17.77
CA THR A 259 11.11 1.34 -18.79
C THR A 259 12.36 1.60 -19.65
N ARG A 260 13.28 2.43 -19.16
CA ARG A 260 14.48 2.81 -19.91
C ARG A 260 15.63 1.84 -19.64
N PRO A 261 16.68 1.84 -20.49
CA PRO A 261 17.84 0.99 -20.27
C PRO A 261 18.51 1.19 -18.90
N CYS A 262 18.52 2.41 -18.36
CA CYS A 262 19.07 2.70 -17.02
C CYS A 262 18.19 2.16 -15.88
N ASP A 263 16.90 1.90 -16.13
CA ASP A 263 15.97 1.41 -15.11
C ASP A 263 16.19 -0.06 -14.75
N GLU A 264 16.89 -0.84 -15.59
CA GLU A 264 17.29 -2.20 -15.22
C GLU A 264 18.26 -2.18 -14.03
N ALA A 265 19.24 -1.26 -14.07
CA ALA A 265 20.16 -1.04 -12.95
C ALA A 265 19.44 -0.51 -11.70
N ARG A 266 18.42 0.34 -11.88
CA ARG A 266 17.55 0.81 -10.78
C ARG A 266 16.82 -0.36 -10.14
N ALA A 267 16.15 -1.20 -10.94
CA ALA A 267 15.43 -2.37 -10.44
C ALA A 267 16.35 -3.33 -9.70
N GLN A 268 17.53 -3.62 -10.25
CA GLN A 268 18.53 -4.46 -9.58
C GLN A 268 18.90 -3.92 -8.19
N GLN A 269 19.24 -2.63 -8.08
CA GLN A 269 19.61 -2.04 -6.78
C GLN A 269 18.44 -2.02 -5.78
N LEU A 270 17.21 -1.86 -6.25
CA LEU A 270 16.01 -1.95 -5.40
C LEU A 270 15.76 -3.38 -4.90
N ILE A 271 15.99 -4.39 -5.75
CA ILE A 271 15.90 -5.81 -5.40
C ILE A 271 16.96 -6.14 -4.34
N GLU A 272 18.21 -5.70 -4.55
CA GLU A 272 19.29 -5.85 -3.56
C GLU A 272 18.99 -5.11 -2.24
N ALA A 273 18.23 -4.01 -2.30
CA ALA A 273 17.76 -3.28 -1.12
C ALA A 273 16.61 -3.98 -0.37
N GLY A 274 16.00 -5.02 -0.98
CA GLY A 274 14.93 -5.82 -0.39
C GLY A 274 13.52 -5.30 -0.69
N VAL A 275 13.28 -4.67 -1.84
CA VAL A 275 11.93 -4.35 -2.30
C VAL A 275 11.09 -5.63 -2.52
N ASP A 276 9.81 -5.60 -2.16
CA ASP A 276 8.94 -6.78 -2.22
C ASP A 276 8.16 -6.87 -3.54
N VAL A 277 7.92 -5.75 -4.21
CA VAL A 277 7.26 -5.70 -5.53
C VAL A 277 7.78 -4.53 -6.37
N ILE A 278 8.07 -4.80 -7.64
CA ILE A 278 8.36 -3.76 -8.63
C ILE A 278 7.07 -3.36 -9.34
N VAL A 279 6.77 -2.07 -9.35
CA VAL A 279 5.65 -1.50 -10.09
C VAL A 279 6.20 -0.78 -11.31
N VAL A 280 5.95 -1.31 -12.51
CA VAL A 280 6.40 -0.63 -13.73
C VAL A 280 5.45 0.52 -14.03
N ASP A 281 5.92 1.76 -13.87
CA ASP A 281 5.11 2.98 -13.98
C ASP A 281 5.23 3.57 -15.38
N SER A 282 4.16 3.43 -16.17
CA SER A 282 4.02 4.08 -17.48
C SER A 282 2.59 4.60 -17.67
N SER A 283 2.46 5.70 -18.40
CA SER A 283 1.15 6.22 -18.81
C SER A 283 0.40 5.25 -19.74
N GLN A 284 1.13 4.52 -20.59
CA GLN A 284 0.61 3.50 -21.51
C GLN A 284 1.56 2.30 -21.47
N GLY A 285 1.21 1.26 -20.70
CA GLY A 285 2.10 0.16 -20.38
C GLY A 285 2.37 -0.82 -21.52
N TRP A 286 1.48 -0.95 -22.51
CA TRP A 286 1.70 -1.79 -23.68
C TRP A 286 2.64 -1.10 -24.67
N SER A 287 3.93 -1.31 -24.42
CA SER A 287 5.06 -0.85 -25.22
C SER A 287 6.12 -1.95 -25.28
N ASP A 288 6.94 -1.95 -26.33
CA ASP A 288 8.05 -2.90 -26.46
C ASP A 288 9.06 -2.75 -25.31
N TYR A 289 9.25 -1.51 -24.84
CA TYR A 289 10.12 -1.20 -23.69
C TYR A 289 9.66 -1.93 -22.43
N GLN A 290 8.37 -1.82 -22.07
CA GLN A 290 7.84 -2.47 -20.88
C GLN A 290 7.85 -4.00 -21.01
N VAL A 291 7.46 -4.53 -22.17
CA VAL A 291 7.45 -5.98 -22.42
C VAL A 291 8.87 -6.55 -22.32
N HIS A 292 9.87 -5.86 -22.89
CA HIS A 292 11.26 -6.26 -22.79
C HIS A 292 11.76 -6.21 -21.35
N PHE A 293 11.49 -5.11 -20.65
CA PHE A 293 11.88 -4.91 -19.26
C PHE A 293 11.33 -6.02 -18.34
N ILE A 294 10.03 -6.34 -18.44
CA ILE A 294 9.42 -7.40 -17.64
C ILE A 294 10.12 -8.73 -17.89
N LYS A 295 10.32 -9.11 -19.17
CA LYS A 295 10.99 -10.35 -19.53
C LYS A 295 12.42 -10.41 -18.99
N ARG A 296 13.14 -9.29 -19.05
CA ARG A 296 14.52 -9.18 -18.56
C ARG A 296 14.59 -9.35 -17.05
N ILE A 297 13.80 -8.60 -16.29
CA ILE A 297 13.78 -8.73 -14.82
C ILE A 297 13.30 -10.12 -14.39
N LYS A 298 12.33 -10.72 -15.09
CA LYS A 298 11.90 -12.10 -14.81
C LYS A 298 12.94 -13.15 -15.16
N HIS A 299 13.80 -12.92 -16.14
CA HIS A 299 14.93 -13.79 -16.44
C HIS A 299 15.99 -13.70 -15.34
N ASP A 300 16.39 -12.49 -14.96
CA ASP A 300 17.49 -12.25 -14.01
C ASP A 300 17.05 -12.50 -12.55
N PHE A 301 15.79 -12.20 -12.22
CA PHE A 301 15.18 -12.35 -10.90
C PHE A 301 13.82 -13.08 -10.98
N PRO A 302 13.80 -14.41 -11.23
CA PRO A 302 12.55 -15.17 -11.49
C PRO A 302 11.52 -15.11 -10.36
N THR A 303 11.95 -14.90 -9.13
CA THR A 303 11.08 -14.82 -7.96
C THR A 303 10.50 -13.44 -7.71
N MET A 304 11.01 -12.40 -8.38
CA MET A 304 10.57 -11.02 -8.17
C MET A 304 9.13 -10.83 -8.66
N GLU A 305 8.25 -10.34 -7.80
CA GLU A 305 6.87 -10.01 -8.18
C GLU A 305 6.82 -8.67 -8.91
N ILE A 306 6.13 -8.63 -10.06
CA ILE A 306 6.03 -7.44 -10.90
C ILE A 306 4.56 -7.08 -11.12
N VAL A 307 4.21 -5.83 -10.82
CA VAL A 307 2.94 -5.21 -11.22
C VAL A 307 3.19 -4.35 -12.46
N ALA A 308 2.54 -4.69 -13.56
CA ALA A 308 2.73 -4.01 -14.85
C ALA A 308 1.55 -3.10 -15.17
N GLY A 309 1.83 -1.97 -15.84
CA GLY A 309 0.81 -0.99 -16.17
C GLY A 309 1.36 0.32 -16.74
N ASN A 310 0.49 1.29 -17.01
CA ASN A 310 -0.96 1.20 -16.87
C ASN A 310 -1.64 0.61 -18.11
N VAL A 311 -2.76 -0.08 -17.91
CA VAL A 311 -3.59 -0.62 -19.00
C VAL A 311 -5.06 -0.23 -18.83
N VAL A 312 -5.82 -0.17 -19.92
CA VAL A 312 -7.29 0.05 -19.90
C VAL A 312 -8.06 -0.90 -20.81
N SER A 313 -7.36 -1.83 -21.48
CA SER A 313 -7.94 -2.79 -22.41
C SER A 313 -7.33 -4.18 -22.27
N VAL A 314 -8.11 -5.20 -22.64
CA VAL A 314 -7.73 -6.62 -22.56
C VAL A 314 -6.47 -6.92 -23.39
N ARG A 315 -6.34 -6.33 -24.57
CA ARG A 315 -5.15 -6.51 -25.43
C ARG A 315 -3.85 -6.07 -24.76
N GLN A 316 -3.89 -4.94 -24.05
CA GLN A 316 -2.74 -4.42 -23.31
C GLN A 316 -2.40 -5.34 -22.14
N ALA A 317 -3.42 -5.73 -21.37
CA ALA A 317 -3.25 -6.65 -20.25
C ALA A 317 -2.65 -7.99 -20.70
N LYS A 318 -3.17 -8.58 -21.78
CA LYS A 318 -2.66 -9.83 -22.35
C LYS A 318 -1.16 -9.74 -22.66
N ALA A 319 -0.73 -8.67 -23.33
CA ALA A 319 0.68 -8.50 -23.70
C ALA A 319 1.62 -8.45 -22.48
N LEU A 320 1.20 -7.78 -21.41
CA LEU A 320 1.99 -7.69 -20.17
C LEU A 320 1.95 -8.98 -19.35
N LEU A 321 0.82 -9.68 -19.34
CA LEU A 321 0.67 -10.98 -18.69
C LEU A 321 1.52 -12.04 -19.39
N ASP A 322 1.52 -12.08 -20.73
CA ASP A 322 2.38 -12.96 -21.54
C ASP A 322 3.88 -12.65 -21.34
N ALA A 323 4.22 -11.40 -21.02
CA ALA A 323 5.59 -11.01 -20.69
C ALA A 323 6.04 -11.51 -19.30
N GLY A 324 5.10 -11.87 -18.42
CA GLY A 324 5.38 -12.41 -17.10
C GLY A 324 4.90 -11.55 -15.92
N ALA A 325 4.03 -10.56 -16.12
CA ALA A 325 3.47 -9.77 -15.02
C ALA A 325 2.71 -10.65 -14.00
N ASP A 326 2.86 -10.37 -12.71
CA ASP A 326 2.17 -11.07 -11.61
C ASP A 326 0.98 -10.29 -11.06
N GLY A 327 0.87 -9.01 -11.42
CA GLY A 327 -0.24 -8.12 -11.13
C GLY A 327 -0.41 -7.10 -12.25
N ILE A 328 -1.62 -6.58 -12.43
CA ILE A 328 -1.91 -5.57 -13.45
C ILE A 328 -2.44 -4.29 -12.81
N ARG A 329 -1.90 -3.14 -13.20
CA ARG A 329 -2.37 -1.81 -12.78
C ARG A 329 -3.24 -1.21 -13.87
N ILE A 330 -4.50 -0.96 -13.53
CA ILE A 330 -5.56 -0.54 -14.47
C ILE A 330 -5.89 0.94 -14.27
N GLY A 331 -5.77 1.72 -15.34
CA GLY A 331 -6.27 3.10 -15.38
C GLY A 331 -5.43 4.04 -16.21
N MET A 332 -6.05 4.84 -17.07
CA MET A 332 -5.36 5.81 -17.92
C MET A 332 -6.25 7.05 -18.08
N GLY A 333 -5.75 8.19 -17.60
CA GLY A 333 -6.47 9.46 -17.69
C GLY A 333 -7.60 9.66 -16.68
N SER A 334 -7.82 8.71 -15.75
CA SER A 334 -8.89 8.77 -14.73
C SER A 334 -8.46 9.44 -13.41
N GLY A 335 -7.17 9.74 -13.24
CA GLY A 335 -6.64 10.37 -12.03
C GLY A 335 -7.11 11.82 -11.87
N SER A 336 -7.31 12.27 -10.63
CA SER A 336 -7.86 13.61 -10.30
C SER A 336 -7.07 14.81 -10.83
N ILE A 337 -5.83 14.58 -11.26
CA ILE A 337 -4.88 15.59 -11.75
C ILE A 337 -4.26 15.20 -13.09
N CYS A 338 -4.84 14.19 -13.75
CA CYS A 338 -4.36 13.68 -15.03
C CYS A 338 -5.23 14.27 -16.15
N THR A 339 -4.59 14.88 -17.13
CA THR A 339 -5.26 15.49 -18.29
C THR A 339 -5.01 14.69 -19.58
N THR A 340 -4.51 13.46 -19.49
CA THR A 340 -4.20 12.61 -20.66
C THR A 340 -5.40 12.41 -21.59
N GLN A 341 -6.63 12.27 -21.06
CA GLN A 341 -7.81 12.11 -21.93
C GLN A 341 -8.13 13.40 -22.69
N GLU A 342 -8.00 14.54 -22.02
CA GLU A 342 -8.28 15.86 -22.61
C GLU A 342 -7.22 16.23 -23.65
N VAL A 343 -5.94 16.06 -23.30
CA VAL A 343 -4.82 16.54 -24.10
C VAL A 343 -4.46 15.56 -25.22
N CYS A 344 -4.54 14.25 -24.97
CA CYS A 344 -4.10 13.23 -25.91
C CYS A 344 -5.26 12.41 -26.51
N ALA A 345 -6.52 12.67 -26.12
CA ALA A 345 -7.70 11.93 -26.59
C ALA A 345 -7.59 10.40 -26.40
N VAL A 346 -6.84 9.96 -25.39
CA VAL A 346 -6.60 8.55 -25.09
C VAL A 346 -6.90 8.25 -23.62
N GLY A 347 -7.69 7.21 -23.39
CA GLY A 347 -8.11 6.78 -22.06
C GLY A 347 -9.32 5.86 -22.14
N ARG A 348 -9.90 5.57 -20.96
CA ARG A 348 -11.15 4.83 -20.85
C ARG A 348 -11.83 5.17 -19.53
N ALA A 349 -13.15 5.11 -19.50
CA ALA A 349 -13.92 5.19 -18.27
C ALA A 349 -13.46 4.08 -17.29
N GLN A 350 -13.14 4.47 -16.05
CA GLN A 350 -12.41 3.61 -15.12
C GLN A 350 -13.20 2.35 -14.73
N GLY A 351 -14.52 2.45 -14.51
CA GLY A 351 -15.35 1.30 -14.15
C GLY A 351 -15.32 0.23 -15.23
N SER A 352 -15.55 0.62 -16.49
CA SER A 352 -15.43 -0.29 -17.64
C SER A 352 -14.02 -0.86 -17.78
N ALA A 353 -12.98 -0.05 -17.63
CA ALA A 353 -11.59 -0.53 -17.72
C ALA A 353 -11.31 -1.62 -16.67
N VAL A 354 -11.69 -1.37 -15.42
CA VAL A 354 -11.53 -2.30 -14.30
C VAL A 354 -12.28 -3.59 -14.56
N TYR A 355 -13.56 -3.53 -14.94
CA TYR A 355 -14.38 -4.71 -15.18
C TYR A 355 -13.76 -5.64 -16.24
N HIS A 356 -13.52 -5.13 -17.45
CA HIS A 356 -13.09 -5.99 -18.56
C HIS A 356 -11.67 -6.54 -18.36
N VAL A 357 -10.74 -5.72 -17.83
CA VAL A 357 -9.37 -6.17 -17.62
C VAL A 357 -9.29 -7.16 -16.45
N SER A 358 -10.01 -6.91 -15.35
CA SER A 358 -10.00 -7.80 -14.18
C SER A 358 -10.66 -9.13 -14.49
N LYS A 359 -11.81 -9.15 -15.19
CA LYS A 359 -12.47 -10.39 -15.66
C LYS A 359 -11.50 -11.23 -16.49
N PHE A 360 -10.86 -10.62 -17.49
CA PHE A 360 -9.89 -11.31 -18.34
C PHE A 360 -8.68 -11.85 -17.56
N ALA A 361 -8.06 -11.03 -16.71
CA ALA A 361 -6.87 -11.41 -15.96
C ALA A 361 -7.15 -12.53 -14.96
N ALA A 362 -8.32 -12.50 -14.30
CA ALA A 362 -8.76 -13.54 -13.40
C ALA A 362 -9.03 -14.87 -14.13
N GLU A 363 -9.84 -14.85 -15.19
CA GLU A 363 -10.25 -16.06 -15.92
C GLU A 363 -9.10 -16.74 -16.68
N ARG A 364 -8.21 -15.94 -17.29
CA ARG A 364 -7.19 -16.47 -18.21
C ARG A 364 -5.83 -16.69 -17.57
N TYR A 365 -5.51 -15.94 -16.53
CA TYR A 365 -4.17 -15.96 -15.91
C TYR A 365 -4.19 -16.14 -14.39
N ASN A 366 -5.36 -16.06 -13.73
CA ASN A 366 -5.48 -16.01 -12.27
C ASN A 366 -4.59 -14.92 -11.64
N VAL A 367 -4.55 -13.74 -12.27
CA VAL A 367 -3.71 -12.60 -11.86
C VAL A 367 -4.58 -11.47 -11.27
N PRO A 368 -4.24 -10.94 -10.07
CA PRO A 368 -4.93 -9.81 -9.48
C PRO A 368 -4.72 -8.50 -10.23
N CYS A 369 -5.68 -7.60 -10.09
CA CYS A 369 -5.70 -6.30 -10.75
C CYS A 369 -5.89 -5.16 -9.75
N ILE A 370 -5.08 -4.11 -9.85
CA ILE A 370 -5.13 -2.91 -9.02
C ILE A 370 -5.84 -1.81 -9.81
N ALA A 371 -6.93 -1.27 -9.27
CA ALA A 371 -7.63 -0.13 -9.85
C ALA A 371 -6.93 1.17 -9.44
N ASP A 372 -6.39 1.90 -10.41
CA ASP A 372 -5.63 3.14 -10.20
C ASP A 372 -6.30 4.33 -10.91
N GLY A 373 -6.70 5.34 -10.13
CA GLY A 373 -7.34 6.55 -10.62
C GLY A 373 -8.86 6.59 -10.42
N GLY A 374 -9.41 7.81 -10.31
CA GLY A 374 -10.85 8.07 -10.12
C GLY A 374 -11.40 7.79 -8.71
N ILE A 375 -10.56 7.36 -7.77
CA ILE A 375 -11.00 6.96 -6.43
C ILE A 375 -10.96 8.15 -5.48
N GLN A 376 -12.13 8.54 -4.97
CA GLN A 376 -12.30 9.71 -4.10
C GLN A 376 -12.94 9.37 -2.74
N THR A 377 -13.64 8.24 -2.66
CA THR A 377 -14.44 7.84 -1.51
C THR A 377 -14.30 6.34 -1.25
N SER A 378 -14.67 5.89 -0.05
CA SER A 378 -14.82 4.46 0.26
C SER A 378 -15.78 3.74 -0.70
N GLY A 379 -16.83 4.42 -1.16
CA GLY A 379 -17.75 3.91 -2.17
C GLY A 379 -17.08 3.58 -3.51
N HIS A 380 -16.11 4.38 -3.97
CA HIS A 380 -15.38 4.08 -5.21
C HIS A 380 -14.49 2.85 -5.05
N ILE A 381 -13.92 2.64 -3.86
CA ILE A 381 -13.13 1.44 -3.54
C ILE A 381 -14.03 0.22 -3.54
N MET A 382 -15.20 0.30 -2.89
CA MET A 382 -16.20 -0.78 -2.92
C MET A 382 -16.63 -1.13 -4.34
N LYS A 383 -16.94 -0.11 -5.16
CA LYS A 383 -17.28 -0.29 -6.59
C LYS A 383 -16.12 -0.93 -7.36
N ALA A 384 -14.89 -0.46 -7.20
CA ALA A 384 -13.72 -1.04 -7.86
C ALA A 384 -13.53 -2.53 -7.51
N LEU A 385 -13.64 -2.88 -6.22
CA LEU A 385 -13.56 -4.27 -5.76
C LEU A 385 -14.68 -5.13 -6.34
N SER A 386 -15.90 -4.59 -6.35
CA SER A 386 -17.07 -5.27 -6.90
C SER A 386 -16.96 -5.56 -8.39
N LEU A 387 -16.27 -4.69 -9.14
CA LEU A 387 -16.00 -4.87 -10.56
C LEU A 387 -14.86 -5.87 -10.85
N GLY A 388 -14.24 -6.45 -9.82
CA GLY A 388 -13.20 -7.47 -9.96
C GLY A 388 -11.78 -6.99 -9.66
N ALA A 389 -11.56 -5.70 -9.35
CA ALA A 389 -10.26 -5.28 -8.84
C ALA A 389 -9.98 -6.00 -7.51
N SER A 390 -8.73 -6.31 -7.27
CA SER A 390 -8.29 -6.90 -6.01
C SER A 390 -7.87 -5.83 -5.01
N ALA A 391 -7.39 -4.67 -5.45
CA ALA A 391 -7.04 -3.54 -4.62
C ALA A 391 -7.25 -2.20 -5.33
N ALA A 392 -7.32 -1.12 -4.55
CA ALA A 392 -7.38 0.25 -5.02
C ALA A 392 -6.03 0.95 -4.80
N MET A 393 -5.46 1.52 -5.85
CA MET A 393 -4.35 2.44 -5.75
C MET A 393 -4.87 3.87 -5.57
N VAL A 394 -4.47 4.52 -4.47
CA VAL A 394 -4.98 5.82 -4.06
C VAL A 394 -3.88 6.89 -4.05
N GLY A 395 -4.19 8.02 -4.70
CA GLY A 395 -3.33 9.22 -4.72
C GLY A 395 -3.98 10.35 -3.95
N SER A 396 -4.99 10.99 -4.56
CA SER A 396 -5.66 12.18 -4.01
C SER A 396 -6.33 11.95 -2.67
N LEU A 397 -6.77 10.72 -2.36
CA LEU A 397 -7.36 10.39 -1.07
C LEU A 397 -6.35 10.55 0.08
N PHE A 398 -5.08 10.17 -0.16
CA PHE A 398 -3.98 10.30 0.80
C PHE A 398 -3.23 11.62 0.70
N ALA A 399 -3.28 12.30 -0.45
CA ALA A 399 -2.70 13.63 -0.59
C ALA A 399 -3.24 14.55 0.52
N GLY A 400 -2.33 15.20 1.25
CA GLY A 400 -2.66 16.07 2.39
C GLY A 400 -2.65 15.39 3.75
N THR A 401 -2.32 14.09 3.85
CA THR A 401 -2.10 13.48 5.17
C THR A 401 -0.73 13.83 5.75
N GLU A 402 -0.55 13.63 7.04
CA GLU A 402 0.70 13.91 7.74
C GLU A 402 1.89 13.18 7.11
N GLU A 403 1.70 11.93 6.67
CA GLU A 403 2.74 11.05 6.16
C GLU A 403 3.12 11.27 4.70
N THR A 404 2.36 12.08 3.94
CA THR A 404 2.76 12.43 2.57
C THR A 404 3.99 13.33 2.59
N PRO A 405 4.88 13.24 1.59
CA PRO A 405 6.02 14.14 1.46
C PRO A 405 5.61 15.61 1.40
N GLY A 406 6.54 16.48 1.80
CA GLY A 406 6.36 17.93 1.79
C GLY A 406 5.79 18.51 3.08
N GLU A 407 6.10 19.79 3.30
CA GLU A 407 5.67 20.54 4.48
C GLU A 407 4.26 21.12 4.30
N PHE A 408 3.56 21.28 5.41
CA PHE A 408 2.29 22.01 5.42
C PHE A 408 2.53 23.51 5.28
N PHE A 409 1.64 24.18 4.54
CA PHE A 409 1.57 25.64 4.49
C PHE A 409 0.15 26.13 4.74
N TRP A 410 0.01 27.42 5.03
CA TRP A 410 -1.27 28.06 5.28
C TRP A 410 -1.64 28.99 4.13
N HIS A 411 -2.90 28.93 3.69
CA HIS A 411 -3.46 29.87 2.74
C HIS A 411 -4.92 30.10 3.11
N ASP A 412 -5.31 31.37 3.25
CA ASP A 412 -6.64 31.80 3.70
C ASP A 412 -7.12 31.12 5.00
N GLY A 413 -6.19 30.91 5.95
CA GLY A 413 -6.49 30.27 7.24
C GLY A 413 -6.74 28.76 7.15
N VAL A 414 -6.52 28.14 5.98
CA VAL A 414 -6.61 26.68 5.77
C VAL A 414 -5.22 26.09 5.66
N ARG A 415 -4.98 25.01 6.41
CA ARG A 415 -3.73 24.23 6.34
C ARG A 415 -3.79 23.27 5.16
N MET A 416 -2.78 23.30 4.30
CA MET A 416 -2.73 22.55 3.04
C MET A 416 -1.35 21.97 2.76
N LYS A 417 -1.29 21.00 1.85
CA LYS A 417 -0.07 20.48 1.21
C LYS A 417 -0.17 20.57 -0.31
N THR A 418 0.98 20.65 -0.98
CA THR A 418 1.06 20.60 -2.44
C THR A 418 0.75 19.19 -2.94
N TYR A 419 -0.01 19.09 -4.03
CA TYR A 419 -0.34 17.84 -4.69
C TYR A 419 -0.25 18.02 -6.21
N ARG A 420 0.58 17.23 -6.88
CA ARG A 420 0.85 17.39 -8.32
C ARG A 420 0.85 16.08 -9.07
N GLY A 421 0.43 16.14 -10.33
CA GLY A 421 0.43 14.99 -11.24
C GLY A 421 1.82 14.74 -11.76
N MET A 422 2.21 13.48 -11.90
CA MET A 422 3.51 13.15 -12.51
C MET A 422 3.61 13.68 -13.94
N GLY A 423 2.50 14.03 -14.61
CA GLY A 423 2.48 14.65 -15.94
C GLY A 423 2.46 16.18 -15.94
N SER A 424 2.51 16.83 -14.77
CA SER A 424 2.60 18.28 -14.68
C SER A 424 3.98 18.77 -15.11
N LEU A 425 4.06 20.02 -15.59
CA LEU A 425 5.35 20.61 -16.00
C LEU A 425 6.38 20.58 -14.86
N GLU A 426 5.92 20.85 -13.64
CA GLU A 426 6.75 20.90 -12.44
C GLU A 426 7.31 19.50 -12.09
N ALA A 427 6.48 18.45 -12.17
CA ALA A 427 6.96 17.09 -12.00
C ALA A 427 7.93 16.69 -13.12
N MET A 428 7.62 17.06 -14.37
CA MET A 428 8.42 16.67 -15.55
C MET A 428 9.76 17.40 -15.63
N GLN A 429 9.86 18.59 -15.03
CA GLN A 429 11.14 19.28 -14.79
C GLN A 429 11.97 18.54 -13.74
N ASN A 430 11.31 17.91 -12.77
CA ASN A 430 11.92 17.12 -11.70
C ASN A 430 12.12 15.63 -12.04
N ARG A 431 12.30 15.27 -13.33
CA ARG A 431 12.57 13.92 -13.87
C ARG A 431 11.38 12.98 -14.13
N SER A 432 10.13 13.42 -13.99
CA SER A 432 8.97 12.55 -14.32
C SER A 432 8.62 12.46 -15.82
N GLY A 433 9.32 13.21 -16.67
CA GLY A 433 9.09 13.25 -18.12
C GLY A 433 9.25 11.90 -18.81
N GLU A 434 9.97 10.96 -18.19
CA GLU A 434 10.17 9.60 -18.68
C GLU A 434 8.86 8.85 -18.92
N ARG A 435 7.93 8.99 -17.97
CA ARG A 435 6.62 8.34 -17.97
C ARG A 435 5.74 8.74 -19.17
N TYR A 436 6.01 9.90 -19.76
CA TYR A 436 5.21 10.50 -20.84
C TYR A 436 5.95 10.54 -22.18
N PHE A 437 7.09 9.83 -22.30
CA PHE A 437 7.93 9.83 -23.50
C PHE A 437 8.37 11.24 -23.95
N ALA A 438 8.45 12.19 -23.01
CA ALA A 438 8.56 13.63 -23.28
C ALA A 438 9.96 14.22 -23.08
N GLU A 439 11.00 13.39 -22.95
CA GLU A 439 12.33 13.87 -22.54
C GLU A 439 13.18 14.40 -23.69
N ALA A 440 13.04 13.81 -24.88
CA ALA A 440 13.73 14.25 -26.10
C ALA A 440 12.93 15.32 -26.89
N ALA A 441 11.76 15.72 -26.40
CA ALA A 441 10.89 16.67 -27.09
C ALA A 441 11.27 18.11 -26.73
N ASN A 442 11.49 18.96 -27.75
CA ASN A 442 11.72 20.40 -27.57
C ASN A 442 10.52 21.13 -26.93
N ILE A 443 9.31 20.58 -27.10
CA ILE A 443 8.07 21.09 -26.51
C ILE A 443 7.50 19.98 -25.64
N LYS A 444 7.45 20.19 -24.32
CA LYS A 444 6.85 19.26 -23.36
C LYS A 444 5.36 19.56 -23.21
N VAL A 445 4.52 18.61 -23.62
CA VAL A 445 3.06 18.70 -23.46
C VAL A 445 2.68 18.16 -22.08
N ALA A 446 2.13 19.00 -21.23
CA ALA A 446 1.70 18.59 -19.88
C ALA A 446 0.46 17.71 -19.94
N GLN A 447 0.53 16.55 -19.26
CA GLN A 447 -0.58 15.60 -19.09
C GLN A 447 -1.07 15.55 -17.64
N GLY A 448 -0.77 16.58 -16.86
CA GLY A 448 -1.31 16.75 -15.52
C GLY A 448 -1.14 18.17 -14.98
N VAL A 449 -1.71 18.39 -13.80
CA VAL A 449 -1.75 19.70 -13.12
C VAL A 449 -1.05 19.65 -11.75
N SER A 450 -0.63 20.81 -11.26
CA SER A 450 -0.18 21.02 -9.88
C SER A 450 -1.25 21.81 -9.11
N GLY A 451 -1.49 21.46 -7.86
CA GLY A 451 -2.45 22.14 -6.99
C GLY A 451 -2.13 21.93 -5.51
N ALA A 452 -3.10 22.26 -4.64
CA ALA A 452 -3.00 22.05 -3.21
C ALA A 452 -4.23 21.29 -2.69
N VAL A 453 -4.03 20.54 -1.61
CA VAL A 453 -5.08 19.77 -0.93
C VAL A 453 -5.07 20.09 0.56
N VAL A 454 -6.25 20.10 1.16
CA VAL A 454 -6.44 20.35 2.59
C VAL A 454 -5.84 19.25 3.45
N ASP A 455 -5.42 19.62 4.66
CA ASP A 455 -5.00 18.67 5.70
C ASP A 455 -6.12 17.66 6.02
N LYS A 456 -5.76 16.38 6.06
CA LYS A 456 -6.67 15.26 6.35
C LYS A 456 -6.28 14.49 7.62
N GLY A 457 -5.29 14.96 8.37
CA GLY A 457 -4.71 14.26 9.50
C GLY A 457 -3.89 13.03 9.06
N SER A 458 -3.73 12.06 9.96
CA SER A 458 -2.91 10.88 9.72
C SER A 458 -3.64 9.79 8.91
N VAL A 459 -2.90 9.16 7.99
CA VAL A 459 -3.37 8.00 7.21
C VAL A 459 -3.75 6.81 8.12
N THR A 460 -3.16 6.74 9.31
CA THR A 460 -3.42 5.69 10.31
C THR A 460 -4.84 5.76 10.89
N SER A 461 -5.45 6.94 10.91
CA SER A 461 -6.85 7.15 11.27
C SER A 461 -7.78 7.07 10.05
N LEU A 462 -7.29 7.49 8.88
CA LEU A 462 -8.06 7.53 7.64
C LEU A 462 -8.34 6.13 7.07
N ILE A 463 -7.34 5.25 7.02
CA ILE A 463 -7.50 3.89 6.45
C ILE A 463 -8.59 3.08 7.17
N PRO A 464 -8.61 2.98 8.52
CA PRO A 464 -9.66 2.25 9.23
C PRO A 464 -11.05 2.78 8.90
N TYR A 465 -11.21 4.09 8.81
CA TYR A 465 -12.48 4.72 8.50
C TYR A 465 -12.97 4.40 7.09
N ILE A 466 -12.08 4.48 6.09
CA ILE A 466 -12.41 4.11 4.70
C ILE A 466 -12.79 2.62 4.64
N MET A 467 -12.02 1.75 5.32
CA MET A 467 -12.26 0.30 5.31
C MET A 467 -13.54 -0.10 5.99
N GLU A 468 -13.94 0.61 7.04
CA GLU A 468 -15.24 0.40 7.67
C GLU A 468 -16.39 0.68 6.68
N GLY A 469 -16.29 1.76 5.90
CA GLY A 469 -17.25 2.04 4.82
C GLY A 469 -17.28 0.96 3.73
N VAL A 470 -16.13 0.42 3.35
CA VAL A 470 -16.06 -0.69 2.37
C VAL A 470 -16.69 -1.97 2.93
N LYS A 471 -16.37 -2.33 4.18
CA LYS A 471 -16.93 -3.51 4.86
C LYS A 471 -18.45 -3.42 5.01
N GLN A 472 -18.98 -2.25 5.38
CA GLN A 472 -20.42 -2.02 5.42
C GLN A 472 -21.05 -2.21 4.03
N GLY A 473 -20.43 -1.65 2.98
CA GLY A 473 -20.87 -1.87 1.61
C GLY A 473 -20.89 -3.35 1.20
N MET A 474 -19.84 -4.10 1.55
CA MET A 474 -19.76 -5.54 1.30
C MET A 474 -20.82 -6.34 2.06
N ALA A 475 -21.06 -6.01 3.33
CA ALA A 475 -22.12 -6.64 4.13
C ALA A 475 -23.51 -6.37 3.53
N TYR A 476 -23.77 -5.14 3.07
CA TYR A 476 -25.05 -4.76 2.44
C TYR A 476 -25.32 -5.47 1.11
N VAL A 477 -24.28 -5.82 0.34
CA VAL A 477 -24.44 -6.65 -0.87
C VAL A 477 -24.39 -8.16 -0.57
N GLY A 478 -24.21 -8.55 0.69
CA GLY A 478 -24.25 -9.95 1.12
C GLY A 478 -22.95 -10.74 0.93
N ALA A 479 -21.80 -10.06 0.80
CA ALA A 479 -20.48 -10.66 0.63
C ALA A 479 -19.64 -10.56 1.92
N GLN A 480 -19.13 -11.71 2.42
CA GLN A 480 -18.32 -11.76 3.65
C GLN A 480 -16.82 -11.64 3.36
N SER A 481 -16.42 -11.77 2.09
CA SER A 481 -15.03 -11.66 1.65
C SER A 481 -14.92 -11.08 0.23
N VAL A 482 -13.75 -10.55 -0.13
CA VAL A 482 -13.49 -10.05 -1.50
C VAL A 482 -13.66 -11.19 -2.53
N SER A 483 -13.30 -12.41 -2.15
CA SER A 483 -13.48 -13.59 -3.01
C SER A 483 -14.96 -13.90 -3.26
N GLU A 484 -15.81 -13.81 -2.24
CA GLU A 484 -17.26 -13.95 -2.40
C GLU A 484 -17.85 -12.83 -3.24
N LEU A 485 -17.38 -11.59 -3.04
CA LEU A 485 -17.81 -10.44 -3.85
C LEU A 485 -17.50 -10.66 -5.34
N HIS A 486 -16.31 -11.16 -5.66
CA HIS A 486 -15.93 -11.49 -7.04
C HIS A 486 -16.74 -12.67 -7.58
N ALA A 487 -16.98 -13.70 -6.77
CA ALA A 487 -17.80 -14.85 -7.17
C ALA A 487 -19.24 -14.42 -7.48
N ALA A 488 -19.84 -13.58 -6.63
CA ALA A 488 -21.18 -13.02 -6.84
C ALA A 488 -21.27 -12.14 -8.09
N ASN A 489 -20.21 -11.38 -8.40
CA ASN A 489 -20.12 -10.62 -9.64
C ASN A 489 -20.09 -11.54 -10.88
N VAL A 490 -19.35 -12.65 -10.83
CA VAL A 490 -19.24 -13.60 -11.94
C VAL A 490 -20.50 -14.44 -12.12
N SER A 491 -21.14 -14.88 -11.04
CA SER A 491 -22.41 -15.62 -11.11
C SER A 491 -23.60 -14.74 -11.53
N GLY A 492 -23.43 -13.42 -11.47
CA GLY A 492 -24.48 -12.45 -11.72
C GLY A 492 -25.36 -12.18 -10.50
N GLU A 493 -25.17 -12.86 -9.38
CA GLU A 493 -25.91 -12.59 -8.13
C GLU A 493 -25.75 -11.13 -7.67
N LEU A 494 -24.59 -10.53 -7.92
CA LEU A 494 -24.37 -9.11 -7.69
C LEU A 494 -25.07 -8.28 -8.78
N ARG A 495 -26.04 -7.46 -8.38
CA ARG A 495 -26.84 -6.62 -9.28
C ARG A 495 -26.39 -5.15 -9.21
N PHE A 496 -26.43 -4.50 -10.37
CA PHE A 496 -26.03 -3.13 -10.60
C PHE A 496 -27.13 -2.34 -11.28
N GLU A 497 -27.09 -1.02 -11.13
CA GLU A 497 -27.94 -0.08 -11.86
C GLU A 497 -27.11 1.08 -12.39
N ALA A 498 -27.40 1.51 -13.62
CA ALA A 498 -26.79 2.70 -14.21
C ALA A 498 -27.51 3.96 -13.70
N GLN A 499 -26.76 4.93 -13.20
CA GLN A 499 -27.33 6.15 -12.64
C GLN A 499 -27.40 7.27 -13.68
N THR A 500 -28.52 7.96 -13.72
CA THR A 500 -28.60 9.25 -14.42
C THR A 500 -27.93 10.34 -13.58
N GLY A 501 -27.59 11.48 -14.20
CA GLY A 501 -27.04 12.63 -13.44
C GLY A 501 -27.96 13.10 -12.31
N SER A 502 -29.27 12.96 -12.45
CA SER A 502 -30.25 13.26 -11.39
C SER A 502 -30.16 12.27 -10.24
N ALA A 503 -30.02 10.96 -10.54
CA ALA A 503 -29.85 9.93 -9.52
C ALA A 503 -28.53 10.08 -8.75
N ILE A 504 -27.45 10.47 -9.43
CA ILE A 504 -26.16 10.79 -8.77
C ILE A 504 -26.33 11.98 -7.81
N LYS A 505 -27.04 13.04 -8.25
CA LYS A 505 -27.31 14.21 -7.43
C LYS A 505 -28.15 13.89 -6.19
N GLU A 506 -29.13 12.99 -6.34
CA GLU A 506 -29.97 12.49 -5.23
C GLU A 506 -29.17 11.60 -4.25
N GLY A 507 -28.27 10.74 -4.73
CA GLY A 507 -27.39 9.97 -3.85
C GLY A 507 -26.38 10.82 -3.07
N GLY A 508 -26.14 12.05 -3.51
CA GLY A 508 -25.33 13.05 -2.84
C GLY A 508 -26.04 13.75 -1.67
N VAL A 509 -25.35 14.72 -1.07
CA VAL A 509 -26.02 15.63 -0.12
C VAL A 509 -26.77 16.67 -0.95
N HIS A 510 -28.09 16.80 -0.75
CA HIS A 510 -28.91 17.77 -1.46
C HIS A 510 -29.95 18.43 -0.54
N SER A 511 -30.55 19.53 -1.00
CA SER A 511 -31.65 20.25 -0.32
C SER A 511 -31.33 20.81 1.08
N MET A 512 -30.07 21.20 1.34
CA MET A 512 -29.66 21.85 2.60
C MET A 512 -28.97 23.20 2.35
N LEU A 513 -29.24 24.19 3.22
CA LEU A 513 -28.62 25.52 3.14
C LEU A 513 -27.17 25.53 3.64
N LYS A 514 -26.87 24.73 4.68
CA LYS A 514 -25.53 24.54 5.24
C LYS A 514 -25.40 23.09 5.70
N PHE A 515 -24.22 22.50 5.50
CA PHE A 515 -23.86 21.19 6.05
C PHE A 515 -22.39 21.21 6.49
N SER A 516 -22.07 20.50 7.56
CA SER A 516 -20.69 20.28 8.00
C SER A 516 -20.22 18.93 7.49
N ASN A 517 -19.10 18.92 6.78
CA ASN A 517 -18.50 17.68 6.29
C ASN A 517 -17.47 17.18 7.31
N ASN A 518 -17.94 16.59 8.41
CA ASN A 518 -17.07 16.02 9.46
C ASN A 518 -16.59 14.60 9.12
N SER A 519 -16.99 14.07 7.96
CA SER A 519 -16.64 12.72 7.52
C SER A 519 -15.36 12.74 6.67
N SER A 520 -14.37 11.94 7.04
CA SER A 520 -13.10 11.79 6.28
C SER A 520 -13.27 11.01 4.96
N ASN A 521 -14.51 10.71 4.56
CA ASN A 521 -14.86 9.90 3.38
C ASN A 521 -15.06 10.73 2.10
N ARG A 522 -15.01 12.07 2.17
CA ARG A 522 -15.20 12.94 1.01
C ARG A 522 -14.07 13.97 0.90
N SER A 523 -13.30 13.89 -0.17
CA SER A 523 -12.41 14.97 -0.59
C SER A 523 -13.24 16.08 -1.26
N GLY A 524 -13.35 17.24 -0.62
CA GLY A 524 -13.92 18.44 -1.22
C GLY A 524 -15.32 18.78 -0.71
N GLY A 525 -15.38 19.71 0.23
CA GLY A 525 -16.65 20.22 0.73
C GLY A 525 -16.49 21.12 1.96
N PHE A 526 -15.60 22.10 1.90
CA PHE A 526 -15.81 23.32 2.69
C PHE A 526 -16.47 24.33 1.76
N ALA A 527 -17.76 24.60 2.01
CA ALA A 527 -18.38 25.80 1.49
C ALA A 527 -17.58 26.98 2.06
N CYS A 528 -16.93 27.73 1.17
CA CYS A 528 -16.29 28.99 1.51
C CYS A 528 -17.36 29.88 2.17
N SER A 529 -17.24 30.10 3.48
CA SER A 529 -18.05 31.08 4.18
C SER A 529 -17.54 32.48 3.83
N ALA A 530 -17.91 32.95 2.65
CA ALA A 530 -17.92 34.35 2.34
C ALA A 530 -19.36 34.88 2.51
N VAL A 531 -19.46 35.98 3.27
CA VAL A 531 -20.60 36.89 3.42
C VAL A 531 -21.67 36.51 4.47
N ALA A 532 -21.51 37.07 5.68
CA ALA A 532 -22.30 38.21 6.15
C ALA A 532 -21.41 39.11 7.01
#